data_AF-A0A7S0R8Y9-F1
#
_entry.id   AF-A0A7S0R8Y9-F1
#
_cell.length_a   1.000
_cell.length_b   1.000
_cell.length_c   1.000
_cell.angle_alpha   90.00
_cell.angle_beta   90.00
_cell.angle_gamma   90.00
#
_symmetry.space_group_name_H-M   'P 1'
#
loop_
_entity.id
_entity.type
_entity.pdbx_description
1 polymer ?
#
loop_
_entity_poly.entity_id
_entity_poly.type
_entity_poly.pdbx_seq_one_letter_code
_entity_poly.pdbx_strand_id
1 'polypeptide(L)'
;EEWHQKLHNNTSPDDVVICEALLKYIDAGLDISAYWGHLHKHNIDAQRLASFDRAIRSEPRFSEGQVVGLKRDLTAYLDTLRAVHGGTDLASAARNVVGYSAKGLKSSREINVEPVPGVATPELTLSLAAALHLQRALSAPGGPPEGSPLPSGLAGSVRLMELLADARMALRPAIEGGNAACGGRLADVLFLDLALEAAQRTALEGCLGATRALAQDVVARQQRMAALDKPGRSPTPAPASVAVPTVEGATAKLRLLLQVACLALEGAVLSATPNDELLAALKWLANVRTMDAGSVTVRERAMQALAGVERTKRAVTEQAGALVAALVPTAQALAPRLHLDPQHPGVAQLAEEVVRGTSCAPLSQVLGVLEPCLRQLTGAGEWQVVARGTQAERGGAVGVVRVLDALEAVQFDTFQEPTVLVVDTIHGHEEVPSGCVAVLSAAGQCPDMLAHSAVRARNMDVTLAACHSQQVGKSLRDMAGLKVKVTLSGQDIKVVVV
;
A
#
# COMPACT_ATOMS: atom_id res chain seq x y z
N GLU A 1 1.11 -38.29 -0.73
CA GLU A 1 -0.03 -38.92 -0.04
C GLU A 1 -0.34 -38.30 1.32
N GLU A 2 0.63 -38.17 2.23
CA GLU A 2 0.39 -37.56 3.55
C GLU A 2 -0.27 -36.16 3.47
N TRP A 3 0.23 -35.29 2.59
CA TRP A 3 -0.40 -34.00 2.33
C TRP A 3 -1.84 -34.11 1.79
N HIS A 4 -2.09 -35.05 0.87
CA HIS A 4 -3.45 -35.31 0.37
C HIS A 4 -4.40 -35.77 1.48
N GLN A 5 -3.92 -36.62 2.40
CA GLN A 5 -4.69 -37.03 3.58
C GLN A 5 -4.96 -35.87 4.54
N LYS A 6 -4.02 -34.93 4.69
CA LYS A 6 -4.22 -33.71 5.47
C LYS A 6 -5.36 -32.86 4.91
N LEU A 7 -5.42 -32.71 3.59
CA LEU A 7 -6.43 -31.92 2.89
C LEU A 7 -7.86 -32.45 3.05
N HIS A 8 -8.04 -33.73 3.39
CA HIS A 8 -9.36 -34.31 3.69
C HIS A 8 -9.96 -33.82 5.02
N ASN A 9 -9.12 -33.35 5.95
CA ASN A 9 -9.57 -32.83 7.24
C ASN A 9 -9.85 -31.33 7.15
N ASN A 10 -8.80 -30.54 6.91
CA ASN A 10 -8.86 -29.09 6.84
C ASN A 10 -7.79 -28.59 5.87
N THR A 11 -8.19 -27.66 5.02
CA THR A 11 -7.26 -26.89 4.19
C THR A 11 -6.82 -25.63 4.95
N SER A 12 -5.59 -25.17 4.73
CA SER A 12 -4.98 -23.99 5.34
C SER A 12 -4.18 -23.19 4.30
N PRO A 13 -3.86 -21.89 4.55
CA PRO A 13 -3.01 -21.11 3.63
C PRO A 13 -1.66 -21.78 3.31
N ASP A 14 -1.07 -22.49 4.28
CA ASP A 14 0.16 -23.27 4.09
C ASP A 14 0.03 -24.31 2.95
N ASP A 15 -1.18 -24.81 2.63
CA ASP A 15 -1.38 -25.77 1.54
C ASP A 15 -1.16 -25.18 0.15
N VAL A 16 -1.38 -23.87 -0.02
CA VAL A 16 -1.06 -23.18 -1.28
C VAL A 16 0.45 -23.27 -1.51
N VAL A 17 1.24 -22.96 -0.48
CA VAL A 17 2.71 -23.00 -0.53
C VAL A 17 3.22 -24.44 -0.70
N ILE A 18 2.62 -25.41 -0.02
CA ILE A 18 2.99 -26.83 -0.18
C ILE A 18 2.72 -27.30 -1.61
N CYS A 19 1.57 -26.94 -2.20
CA CYS A 19 1.26 -27.30 -3.58
C CYS A 19 2.22 -26.63 -4.58
N GLU A 20 2.57 -25.35 -4.39
CA GLU A 20 3.60 -24.65 -5.18
C GLU A 20 4.98 -25.31 -5.05
N ALA A 21 5.35 -25.77 -3.85
CA ALA A 21 6.60 -26.49 -3.62
C ALA A 21 6.64 -27.81 -4.41
N LEU A 22 5.53 -28.55 -4.46
CA LEU A 22 5.41 -29.80 -5.23
C LEU A 22 5.49 -29.55 -6.74
N LEU A 23 4.93 -28.45 -7.25
CA LEU A 23 5.08 -28.06 -8.65
C LEU A 23 6.52 -27.67 -8.98
N LYS A 24 7.20 -26.93 -8.10
CA LYS A 24 8.64 -26.60 -8.24
C LYS A 24 9.53 -27.84 -8.19
N TYR A 25 9.21 -28.79 -7.31
CA TYR A 25 9.86 -30.10 -7.26
C TYR A 25 9.78 -30.82 -8.62
N ILE A 26 8.60 -30.81 -9.23
CA ILE A 26 8.37 -31.37 -10.57
C ILE A 26 9.16 -30.59 -11.64
N ASP A 27 9.07 -29.26 -11.65
CA ASP A 27 9.70 -28.42 -12.66
C ASP A 27 11.24 -28.48 -12.61
N ALA A 28 11.81 -28.75 -11.43
CA ALA A 28 13.24 -28.94 -11.22
C ALA A 28 13.72 -30.38 -11.50
N GLY A 29 12.89 -31.24 -12.09
CA GLY A 29 13.28 -32.62 -12.40
C GLY A 29 13.36 -33.51 -11.16
N LEU A 30 12.43 -33.34 -10.21
CA LEU A 30 12.36 -34.09 -8.95
C LEU A 30 13.54 -33.81 -7.98
N ASP A 31 14.07 -32.59 -8.02
CA ASP A 31 15.08 -32.10 -7.07
C ASP A 31 14.43 -31.63 -5.76
N ILE A 32 14.69 -32.38 -4.68
CA ILE A 32 14.17 -32.10 -3.34
C ILE A 32 14.65 -30.75 -2.79
N SER A 33 15.76 -30.23 -3.28
CA SER A 33 16.29 -28.92 -2.90
C SER A 33 15.36 -27.78 -3.35
N ALA A 34 14.73 -27.92 -4.52
CA ALA A 34 13.75 -26.94 -5.02
C ALA A 34 12.46 -26.94 -4.18
N TYR A 35 12.04 -28.11 -3.69
CA TYR A 35 10.91 -28.26 -2.78
C TYR A 35 11.16 -27.53 -1.45
N TRP A 36 12.24 -27.88 -0.75
CA TRP A 36 12.57 -27.28 0.55
C TRP A 36 12.95 -25.80 0.42
N GLY A 37 13.65 -25.41 -0.64
CA GLY A 37 14.00 -24.02 -0.90
C GLY A 37 12.78 -23.11 -1.03
N HIS A 38 11.69 -23.62 -1.60
CA HIS A 38 10.43 -22.87 -1.64
C HIS A 38 9.75 -22.81 -0.28
N LEU A 39 9.60 -23.95 0.42
CA LEU A 39 8.95 -23.98 1.73
C LEU A 39 9.64 -23.06 2.76
N HIS A 40 10.98 -23.11 2.84
CA HIS A 40 11.73 -22.27 3.77
C HIS A 40 11.60 -20.78 3.47
N LYS A 41 11.50 -20.39 2.18
CA LYS A 41 11.26 -18.99 1.80
C LYS A 41 9.93 -18.45 2.36
N HIS A 42 8.98 -19.34 2.62
CA HIS A 42 7.66 -19.03 3.17
C HIS A 42 7.53 -19.42 4.66
N ASN A 43 8.65 -19.62 5.36
CA ASN A 43 8.71 -19.97 6.79
C ASN A 43 7.99 -21.29 7.15
N ILE A 44 7.98 -22.25 6.22
CA ILE A 44 7.49 -23.61 6.47
C ILE A 44 8.70 -24.55 6.52
N ASP A 45 8.93 -25.17 7.67
CA ASP A 45 9.97 -26.17 7.88
C ASP A 45 9.37 -27.55 8.18
N ALA A 46 10.23 -28.57 8.34
CA ALA A 46 9.79 -29.93 8.66
C ALA A 46 9.01 -30.00 10.00
N GLN A 47 9.32 -29.13 10.97
CA GLN A 47 8.62 -29.08 12.25
C GLN A 47 7.19 -28.55 12.07
N ARG A 48 7.01 -27.51 11.25
CA ARG A 48 5.71 -26.95 10.87
C ARG A 48 4.86 -27.96 10.10
N LEU A 49 5.45 -28.70 9.16
CA LEU A 49 4.75 -29.77 8.44
C LEU A 49 4.28 -30.90 9.38
N ALA A 50 5.10 -31.24 10.38
CA ALA A 50 4.79 -32.27 11.34
C ALA A 50 3.78 -31.82 12.42
N SER A 51 3.52 -30.51 12.58
CA SER A 51 2.62 -29.97 13.60
C SER A 51 1.15 -29.91 13.17
N PHE A 52 0.84 -30.15 11.91
CA PHE A 52 -0.55 -30.26 11.44
C PHE A 52 -1.29 -31.44 12.08
N ASP A 53 -2.60 -31.31 12.24
CA ASP A 53 -3.50 -32.37 12.76
C ASP A 53 -3.28 -33.73 12.06
N ARG A 54 -3.03 -33.67 10.75
CA ARG A 54 -2.50 -34.78 9.95
C ARG A 54 -1.06 -34.43 9.57
N ALA A 55 -0.13 -34.86 10.42
CA ALA A 55 1.29 -34.57 10.26
C ALA A 55 1.82 -35.07 8.91
N ILE A 56 2.58 -34.20 8.25
CA ILE A 56 3.36 -34.53 7.05
C ILE A 56 4.81 -34.70 7.51
N ARG A 57 5.34 -35.91 7.36
CA ARG A 57 6.66 -36.31 7.88
C ARG A 57 7.60 -36.79 6.79
N SER A 58 7.04 -37.23 5.67
CA SER A 58 7.78 -37.79 4.56
C SER A 58 7.97 -36.76 3.44
N GLU A 59 9.16 -36.76 2.85
CA GLU A 59 9.44 -36.01 1.63
C GLU A 59 8.62 -36.53 0.43
N PRO A 60 8.30 -35.66 -0.56
CA PRO A 60 7.65 -36.09 -1.78
C PRO A 60 8.52 -37.09 -2.55
N ARG A 61 7.88 -38.15 -3.07
CA ARG A 61 8.52 -39.15 -3.93
C ARG A 61 7.60 -39.43 -5.11
N PHE A 62 7.91 -38.85 -6.26
CA PHE A 62 7.18 -39.06 -7.51
C PHE A 62 8.03 -39.87 -8.49
N SER A 63 7.40 -40.68 -9.33
CA SER A 63 8.08 -41.33 -10.45
C SER A 63 7.95 -40.50 -11.72
N GLU A 64 8.93 -40.57 -12.62
CA GLU A 64 8.94 -39.83 -13.89
C GLU A 64 7.65 -40.04 -14.70
N GLY A 65 7.12 -41.26 -14.73
CA GLY A 65 5.87 -41.58 -15.44
C GLY A 65 4.62 -40.91 -14.86
N GLN A 66 4.65 -40.46 -13.60
CA GLN A 66 3.53 -39.77 -12.95
C GLN A 66 3.59 -38.25 -13.13
N VAL A 67 4.76 -37.70 -13.46
CA VAL A 67 5.03 -36.26 -13.44
C VAL A 67 4.06 -35.46 -14.32
N VAL A 68 3.79 -35.92 -15.53
CA VAL A 68 2.91 -35.20 -16.48
C VAL A 68 1.48 -35.08 -15.93
N GLY A 69 0.94 -36.18 -15.40
CA GLY A 69 -0.40 -36.20 -14.80
C GLY A 69 -0.46 -35.37 -13.51
N LEU A 70 0.50 -35.59 -12.61
CA LEU A 70 0.60 -34.86 -11.35
C LEU A 70 0.77 -33.36 -11.56
N LYS A 71 1.58 -32.93 -12.52
CA LYS A 71 1.75 -31.51 -12.82
C LYS A 71 0.43 -30.87 -13.20
N ARG A 72 -0.34 -31.51 -14.09
CA ARG A 72 -1.65 -31.01 -14.50
C ARG A 72 -2.62 -30.96 -13.31
N ASP A 73 -2.69 -32.04 -12.55
CA ASP A 73 -3.67 -32.18 -11.47
C ASP A 73 -3.32 -31.26 -10.27
N LEU A 74 -2.05 -31.15 -9.90
CA LEU A 74 -1.56 -30.19 -8.90
C LEU A 74 -1.74 -28.74 -9.34
N THR A 75 -1.56 -28.42 -10.62
CA THR A 75 -1.86 -27.07 -11.14
C THR A 75 -3.33 -26.71 -10.94
N ALA A 76 -4.24 -27.61 -11.34
CA ALA A 76 -5.67 -27.39 -11.15
C ALA A 76 -6.08 -27.35 -9.66
N TYR A 77 -5.42 -28.15 -8.83
CA TYR A 77 -5.67 -28.18 -7.40
C TYR A 77 -5.15 -26.92 -6.69
N LEU A 78 -3.98 -26.40 -7.10
CA LEU A 78 -3.44 -25.12 -6.63
C LEU A 78 -4.42 -23.98 -6.90
N ASP A 79 -5.04 -23.94 -8.08
CA ASP A 79 -6.06 -22.93 -8.40
C ASP A 79 -7.25 -23.02 -7.43
N THR A 80 -7.65 -24.22 -7.03
CA THR A 80 -8.72 -24.43 -6.04
C THR A 80 -8.29 -23.98 -4.65
N LEU A 81 -7.07 -24.34 -4.21
CA LEU A 81 -6.53 -23.92 -2.92
C LEU A 81 -6.38 -22.39 -2.82
N ARG A 82 -5.93 -21.75 -3.90
CA ARG A 82 -5.87 -20.29 -4.01
C ARG A 82 -7.26 -19.66 -3.99
N ALA A 83 -8.28 -20.29 -4.59
CA ALA A 83 -9.65 -19.80 -4.47
C ALA A 83 -10.17 -19.90 -3.03
N VAL A 84 -9.90 -21.00 -2.32
CA VAL A 84 -10.38 -21.25 -0.95
C VAL A 84 -9.64 -20.39 0.09
N HIS A 85 -8.31 -20.24 -0.05
CA HIS A 85 -7.48 -19.53 0.93
C HIS A 85 -7.07 -18.11 0.51
N GLY A 86 -7.26 -17.76 -0.74
CA GLY A 86 -6.90 -16.44 -1.26
C GLY A 86 -7.82 -15.33 -0.77
N GLY A 87 -9.04 -15.64 -0.29
CA GLY A 87 -10.05 -14.71 0.25
C GLY A 87 -10.57 -13.64 -0.75
N THR A 88 -9.75 -13.31 -1.74
CA THR A 88 -9.85 -12.25 -2.74
C THR A 88 -9.05 -12.65 -4.00
N ASP A 89 -9.11 -13.93 -4.40
CA ASP A 89 -8.52 -14.35 -5.68
C ASP A 89 -9.34 -13.75 -6.83
N LEU A 90 -8.78 -12.71 -7.47
CA LEU A 90 -9.43 -12.00 -8.56
C LEU A 90 -9.84 -12.93 -9.69
N ALA A 91 -9.05 -13.96 -10.00
CA ALA A 91 -9.37 -14.88 -11.10
C ALA A 91 -10.62 -15.71 -10.81
N SER A 92 -10.75 -16.22 -9.59
CA SER A 92 -11.92 -17.00 -9.18
C SER A 92 -13.15 -16.12 -8.97
N ALA A 93 -13.00 -14.95 -8.35
CA ALA A 93 -14.10 -14.00 -8.21
C ALA A 93 -14.64 -13.54 -9.58
N ALA A 94 -13.73 -13.25 -10.53
CA ALA A 94 -14.11 -12.90 -11.90
C ALA A 94 -14.87 -14.05 -12.56
N ARG A 95 -14.36 -15.28 -12.51
CA ARG A 95 -15.03 -16.48 -13.08
C ARG A 95 -16.42 -16.72 -12.50
N ASN A 96 -16.61 -16.49 -11.20
CA ASN A 96 -17.94 -16.64 -10.59
C ASN A 96 -18.94 -15.63 -11.16
N VAL A 97 -18.51 -14.42 -11.52
CA VAL A 97 -19.38 -13.40 -12.12
C VAL A 97 -19.56 -13.60 -13.61
N VAL A 98 -18.47 -13.81 -14.38
CA VAL A 98 -18.54 -13.95 -15.85
C VAL A 98 -19.02 -15.32 -16.32
N GLY A 99 -19.06 -16.30 -15.41
CA GLY A 99 -19.41 -17.68 -15.70
C GLY A 99 -18.23 -18.53 -16.19
N TYR A 100 -18.33 -19.84 -15.98
CA TYR A 100 -17.37 -20.82 -16.48
C TYR A 100 -17.98 -22.21 -16.55
N SER A 101 -17.46 -23.04 -17.46
CA SER A 101 -17.68 -24.49 -17.44
C SER A 101 -16.37 -25.22 -17.12
N ALA A 102 -16.43 -26.21 -16.24
CA ALA A 102 -15.30 -27.07 -15.90
C ALA A 102 -15.76 -28.53 -15.71
N LYS A 103 -14.89 -29.48 -16.06
CA LYS A 103 -15.14 -30.90 -15.73
C LYS A 103 -14.88 -31.15 -14.25
N GLY A 104 -15.81 -31.82 -13.57
CA GLY A 104 -15.63 -32.19 -12.16
C GLY A 104 -14.40 -33.07 -11.95
N LEU A 105 -13.56 -32.72 -10.97
CA LEU A 105 -12.31 -33.46 -10.64
C LEU A 105 -12.53 -34.94 -10.26
N LYS A 106 -13.71 -35.27 -9.72
CA LYS A 106 -14.07 -36.64 -9.27
C LYS A 106 -15.34 -37.20 -9.89
N SER A 107 -16.07 -36.43 -10.69
CA SER A 107 -17.31 -36.88 -11.30
C SER A 107 -17.37 -36.45 -12.76
N SER A 108 -18.02 -37.26 -13.59
CA SER A 108 -18.35 -36.93 -14.97
C SER A 108 -19.39 -35.79 -15.10
N ARG A 109 -19.79 -35.16 -13.98
CA ARG A 109 -20.66 -33.98 -14.00
C ARG A 109 -19.84 -32.74 -14.35
N GLU A 110 -20.34 -32.01 -15.33
CA GLU A 110 -19.85 -30.69 -15.69
C GLU A 110 -20.32 -29.68 -14.64
N ILE A 111 -19.39 -28.89 -14.11
CA ILE A 111 -19.68 -27.73 -13.26
C ILE A 111 -19.90 -26.58 -14.22
N ASN A 112 -21.15 -26.11 -14.32
CA ASN A 112 -21.50 -24.96 -15.12
C ASN A 112 -21.97 -23.84 -14.19
N VAL A 113 -21.22 -22.74 -14.18
CA VAL A 113 -21.60 -21.50 -13.48
C VAL A 113 -22.02 -20.51 -14.56
N GLU A 114 -23.31 -20.15 -14.54
CA GLU A 114 -23.85 -19.17 -15.48
C GLU A 114 -23.30 -17.76 -15.20
N PRO A 115 -23.13 -16.90 -16.22
CA PRO A 115 -22.81 -15.50 -16.02
C PRO A 115 -23.89 -14.78 -15.20
N VAL A 116 -23.50 -13.84 -14.35
CA VAL A 116 -24.45 -13.05 -13.55
C VAL A 116 -25.24 -12.12 -14.49
N PRO A 117 -26.57 -12.25 -14.59
CA PRO A 117 -27.38 -11.45 -15.52
C PRO A 117 -27.25 -9.96 -15.24
N GLY A 118 -27.10 -9.16 -16.30
CA GLY A 118 -26.98 -7.69 -16.19
C GLY A 118 -25.64 -7.17 -15.63
N VAL A 119 -24.77 -8.06 -15.13
CA VAL A 119 -23.45 -7.71 -14.58
C VAL A 119 -22.33 -8.19 -15.50
N ALA A 120 -22.40 -9.44 -15.97
CA ALA A 120 -21.41 -10.05 -16.84
C ALA A 120 -21.50 -9.53 -18.30
N THR A 121 -21.32 -8.22 -18.48
CA THR A 121 -21.33 -7.61 -19.81
C THR A 121 -20.08 -8.00 -20.62
N PRO A 122 -20.12 -7.92 -21.96
CA PRO A 122 -18.95 -8.12 -22.79
C PRO A 122 -17.78 -7.20 -22.39
N GLU A 123 -18.07 -5.94 -22.06
CA GLU A 123 -17.08 -4.94 -21.69
C GLU A 123 -16.40 -5.27 -20.36
N LEU A 124 -17.18 -5.67 -19.34
CA LEU A 124 -16.62 -6.10 -18.05
C LEU A 124 -15.79 -7.37 -18.24
N THR A 125 -16.29 -8.33 -19.00
CA THR A 125 -15.60 -9.61 -19.26
C THR A 125 -14.24 -9.38 -19.93
N LEU A 126 -14.18 -8.51 -20.95
CA LEU A 126 -12.94 -8.14 -21.61
C LEU A 126 -11.99 -7.39 -20.67
N SER A 127 -12.51 -6.47 -19.85
CA SER A 127 -11.71 -5.70 -18.90
C SER A 127 -11.09 -6.59 -17.82
N LEU A 128 -11.86 -7.53 -17.26
CA LEU A 128 -11.37 -8.52 -16.29
C LEU A 128 -10.33 -9.45 -16.91
N ALA A 129 -10.55 -9.92 -18.14
CA ALA A 129 -9.59 -10.75 -18.86
C ALA A 129 -8.25 -10.01 -19.09
N ALA A 130 -8.32 -8.74 -19.50
CA ALA A 130 -7.14 -7.89 -19.70
C ALA A 130 -6.40 -7.65 -18.37
N ALA A 131 -7.12 -7.34 -17.29
CA ALA A 131 -6.54 -7.13 -15.96
C ALA A 131 -5.83 -8.39 -15.46
N LEU A 132 -6.47 -9.55 -15.55
CA LEU A 132 -5.90 -10.84 -15.15
C LEU A 132 -4.68 -11.23 -15.98
N HIS A 133 -4.72 -10.99 -17.30
CA HIS A 133 -3.59 -11.26 -18.17
C HIS A 133 -2.38 -10.39 -17.82
N LEU A 134 -2.60 -9.08 -17.62
CA LEU A 134 -1.55 -8.14 -17.24
C LEU A 134 -1.00 -8.43 -15.84
N GLN A 135 -1.86 -8.72 -14.86
CA GLN A 135 -1.45 -9.08 -13.50
C GLN A 135 -0.51 -10.30 -13.50
N ARG A 136 -0.85 -11.34 -14.29
CA ARG A 136 0.01 -12.53 -14.44
C ARG A 136 1.34 -12.18 -15.10
N ALA A 137 1.34 -11.37 -16.15
CA ALA A 137 2.55 -10.95 -16.84
C ALA A 137 3.48 -10.12 -15.93
N LEU A 138 2.94 -9.23 -15.10
CA LEU A 138 3.72 -8.43 -14.15
C LEU A 138 4.26 -9.25 -12.97
N SER A 139 3.55 -10.32 -12.59
CA SER A 139 3.97 -11.22 -11.51
C SER A 139 4.98 -12.28 -11.98
N ALA A 140 5.17 -12.44 -13.29
CA ALA A 140 6.09 -13.43 -13.85
C ALA A 140 7.56 -13.07 -13.54
N PRO A 141 8.43 -14.06 -13.26
CA PRO A 141 9.87 -13.82 -13.12
C PRO A 141 10.44 -13.21 -14.41
N GLY A 142 11.02 -12.02 -14.32
CA GLY A 142 11.52 -11.27 -15.49
C GLY A 142 10.49 -10.37 -16.17
N GLY A 143 9.23 -10.35 -15.70
CA GLY A 143 8.15 -9.54 -16.25
C GLY A 143 7.55 -10.10 -17.55
N PRO A 144 6.84 -9.26 -18.32
CA PRO A 144 6.34 -9.65 -19.63
C PRO A 144 7.49 -10.12 -20.54
N PRO A 145 7.28 -11.16 -21.37
CA PRO A 145 8.32 -11.67 -22.26
C PRO A 145 8.84 -10.58 -23.20
N GLU A 146 10.12 -10.66 -23.53
CA GLU A 146 10.78 -9.67 -24.39
C GLU A 146 10.07 -9.58 -25.76
N GLY A 147 9.75 -8.36 -26.22
CA GLY A 147 8.94 -8.13 -27.42
C GLY A 147 7.42 -8.20 -27.23
N SER A 148 6.93 -8.46 -26.01
CA SER A 148 5.50 -8.38 -25.70
C SER A 148 4.96 -6.96 -25.88
N PRO A 149 3.73 -6.78 -26.40
CA PRO A 149 3.07 -5.47 -26.43
C PRO A 149 2.59 -5.03 -25.04
N LEU A 150 2.70 -5.87 -24.01
CA LEU A 150 2.24 -5.56 -22.67
C LEU A 150 3.17 -4.55 -21.98
N PRO A 151 2.62 -3.52 -21.32
CA PRO A 151 3.41 -2.59 -20.54
C PRO A 151 4.03 -3.29 -19.32
N SER A 152 5.27 -2.92 -18.98
CA SER A 152 6.03 -3.44 -17.85
C SER A 152 6.37 -2.34 -16.84
N GLY A 153 6.93 -2.74 -15.68
CA GLY A 153 7.33 -1.82 -14.62
C GLY A 153 6.19 -0.92 -14.16
N LEU A 154 6.49 0.35 -13.87
CA LEU A 154 5.52 1.32 -13.37
C LEU A 154 4.37 1.56 -14.36
N ALA A 155 4.65 1.60 -15.66
CA ALA A 155 3.61 1.79 -16.68
C ALA A 155 2.63 0.60 -16.70
N GLY A 156 3.16 -0.63 -16.53
CA GLY A 156 2.35 -1.83 -16.37
C GLY A 156 1.47 -1.78 -15.12
N SER A 157 2.04 -1.41 -13.97
CA SER A 157 1.27 -1.26 -12.72
C SER A 157 0.17 -0.20 -12.83
N VAL A 158 0.47 0.96 -13.44
CA VAL A 158 -0.52 2.01 -13.73
C VAL A 158 -1.66 1.46 -14.60
N ARG A 159 -1.31 0.77 -15.69
CA ARG A 159 -2.32 0.21 -16.59
C ARG A 159 -3.17 -0.86 -15.90
N LEU A 160 -2.58 -1.68 -15.04
CA LEU A 160 -3.33 -2.65 -14.25
C LEU A 160 -4.31 -1.95 -13.31
N MET A 161 -3.87 -0.93 -12.57
CA MET A 161 -4.74 -0.18 -11.66
C MET A 161 -5.89 0.52 -12.38
N GLU A 162 -5.69 1.05 -13.59
CA GLU A 162 -6.76 1.58 -14.44
C GLU A 162 -7.82 0.53 -14.75
N LEU A 163 -7.40 -0.64 -15.25
CA LEU A 163 -8.31 -1.74 -15.58
C LEU A 163 -9.10 -2.23 -14.36
N LEU A 164 -8.46 -2.25 -13.18
CA LEU A 164 -9.11 -2.64 -11.93
C LEU A 164 -10.13 -1.59 -11.47
N ALA A 165 -9.79 -0.30 -11.52
CA ALA A 165 -10.69 0.79 -11.17
C ALA A 165 -11.90 0.85 -12.11
N ASP A 166 -11.68 0.73 -13.42
CA ASP A 166 -12.74 0.69 -14.44
C ASP A 166 -13.71 -0.49 -14.20
N ALA A 167 -13.17 -1.67 -13.88
CA ALA A 167 -13.99 -2.83 -13.56
C ALA A 167 -14.85 -2.60 -12.30
N ARG A 168 -14.29 -2.01 -11.23
CA ARG A 168 -15.06 -1.67 -10.02
C ARG A 168 -16.16 -0.65 -10.30
N MET A 169 -15.86 0.38 -11.10
CA MET A 169 -16.86 1.35 -11.53
C MET A 169 -18.01 0.69 -12.31
N ALA A 170 -17.70 -0.27 -13.18
CA ALA A 170 -18.71 -1.00 -13.93
C ALA A 170 -19.62 -1.88 -13.04
N LEU A 171 -19.13 -2.36 -11.90
CA LEU A 171 -19.94 -3.12 -10.93
C LEU A 171 -20.87 -2.25 -10.09
N ARG A 172 -20.54 -0.96 -9.94
CA ARG A 172 -21.23 -0.04 -9.01
C ARG A 172 -22.75 -0.01 -9.19
N PRO A 173 -23.32 0.15 -10.41
CA PRO A 173 -24.77 0.20 -10.59
C PRO A 173 -25.47 -1.10 -10.16
N ALA A 174 -24.83 -2.25 -10.37
CA ALA A 174 -25.38 -3.54 -9.98
C ALA A 174 -25.37 -3.73 -8.45
N ILE A 175 -24.28 -3.31 -7.79
CA ILE A 175 -24.18 -3.33 -6.32
C ILE A 175 -25.23 -2.42 -5.69
N GLU A 176 -25.41 -1.21 -6.21
CA GLU A 176 -26.43 -0.26 -5.73
C GLU A 176 -27.86 -0.74 -6.00
N GLY A 177 -28.08 -1.44 -7.12
CA GLY A 177 -29.34 -2.12 -7.44
C GLY A 177 -29.61 -3.38 -6.60
N GLY A 178 -28.66 -3.80 -5.77
CA GLY A 178 -28.79 -4.89 -4.82
C GLY A 178 -29.02 -6.26 -5.47
N ASN A 179 -29.64 -7.17 -4.71
CA ASN A 179 -29.73 -8.58 -5.10
C ASN A 179 -30.56 -8.81 -6.37
N ALA A 180 -31.57 -7.98 -6.62
CA ALA A 180 -32.40 -8.09 -7.82
C ALA A 180 -31.58 -7.73 -9.09
N ALA A 181 -30.80 -6.65 -9.04
CA ALA A 181 -29.94 -6.25 -10.15
C ALA A 181 -28.82 -7.26 -10.45
N CYS A 182 -28.41 -8.04 -9.44
CA CYS A 182 -27.40 -9.09 -9.57
C CYS A 182 -28.01 -10.49 -9.82
N GLY A 183 -29.27 -10.60 -10.22
CA GLY A 183 -29.92 -11.90 -10.51
C GLY A 183 -29.90 -12.88 -9.33
N GLY A 184 -29.96 -12.38 -8.09
CA GLY A 184 -29.87 -13.18 -6.87
C GLY A 184 -28.47 -13.49 -6.37
N ARG A 185 -27.43 -13.00 -7.06
CA ARG A 185 -26.01 -13.31 -6.82
C ARG A 185 -25.19 -12.09 -6.37
N LEU A 186 -25.79 -11.20 -5.59
CA LEU A 186 -25.08 -10.00 -5.08
C LEU A 186 -23.79 -10.34 -4.34
N ALA A 187 -23.77 -11.44 -3.58
CA ALA A 187 -22.57 -11.87 -2.88
C ALA A 187 -21.38 -12.10 -3.83
N ASP A 188 -21.60 -12.75 -4.98
CA ASP A 188 -20.53 -12.98 -5.97
C ASP A 188 -19.99 -11.67 -6.54
N VAL A 189 -20.88 -10.70 -6.76
CA VAL A 189 -20.51 -9.37 -7.26
C VAL A 189 -19.74 -8.56 -6.21
N LEU A 190 -20.15 -8.62 -4.94
CA LEU A 190 -19.42 -8.00 -3.83
C LEU A 190 -18.04 -8.63 -3.64
N PHE A 191 -17.93 -9.95 -3.73
CA PHE A 191 -16.63 -10.64 -3.69
C PHE A 191 -15.73 -10.24 -4.84
N LEU A 192 -16.27 -10.03 -6.05
CA LEU A 192 -15.50 -9.50 -7.16
C LEU A 192 -15.02 -8.06 -6.89
N ASP A 193 -15.86 -7.18 -6.36
CA ASP A 193 -15.43 -5.81 -6.01
C ASP A 193 -14.30 -5.81 -4.97
N LEU A 194 -14.43 -6.62 -3.91
CA LEU A 194 -13.38 -6.80 -2.90
C LEU A 194 -12.08 -7.38 -3.49
N ALA A 195 -12.19 -8.33 -4.42
CA ALA A 195 -11.02 -8.89 -5.09
C ALA A 195 -10.33 -7.90 -6.02
N LEU A 196 -11.10 -7.05 -6.71
CA LEU A 196 -10.59 -5.95 -7.51
C LEU A 196 -9.89 -4.90 -6.63
N GLU A 197 -10.47 -4.53 -5.49
CA GLU A 197 -9.85 -3.64 -4.52
C GLU A 197 -8.52 -4.21 -4.02
N ALA A 198 -8.52 -5.47 -3.57
CA ALA A 198 -7.31 -6.13 -3.07
C ALA A 198 -6.21 -6.22 -4.13
N ALA A 199 -6.56 -6.52 -5.38
CA ALA A 199 -5.62 -6.52 -6.51
C ALA A 199 -5.05 -5.12 -6.78
N GLN A 200 -5.86 -4.07 -6.65
CA GLN A 200 -5.43 -2.69 -6.86
C GLN A 200 -4.45 -2.25 -5.75
N ARG A 201 -4.76 -2.56 -4.48
CA ARG A 201 -3.85 -2.30 -3.35
C ARG A 201 -2.50 -2.99 -3.56
N THR A 202 -2.52 -4.27 -3.93
CA THR A 202 -1.30 -5.05 -4.21
C THR A 202 -0.48 -4.44 -5.35
N ALA A 203 -1.14 -4.03 -6.45
CA ALA A 203 -0.47 -3.40 -7.58
C ALA A 203 0.18 -2.06 -7.20
N LEU A 204 -0.48 -1.28 -6.35
CA LEU A 204 -0.01 0.02 -5.87
C LEU A 204 1.19 -0.14 -4.92
N GLU A 205 1.09 -1.03 -3.94
CA GLU A 205 2.18 -1.35 -3.01
C GLU A 205 3.42 -1.87 -3.76
N GLY A 206 3.21 -2.76 -4.74
CA GLY A 206 4.27 -3.31 -5.58
C GLY A 206 5.01 -2.26 -6.42
N CYS A 207 4.37 -1.12 -6.75
CA CYS A 207 5.00 -0.07 -7.54
C CYS A 207 5.57 1.09 -6.70
N LEU A 208 5.42 1.11 -5.37
CA LEU A 208 5.89 2.21 -4.50
C LEU A 208 7.38 2.51 -4.65
N GLY A 209 8.22 1.48 -4.80
CA GLY A 209 9.66 1.65 -5.01
C GLY A 209 9.96 2.42 -6.31
N ALA A 210 9.29 2.06 -7.41
CA ALA A 210 9.43 2.75 -8.68
C ALA A 210 8.86 4.18 -8.63
N THR A 211 7.74 4.38 -7.93
CA THR A 211 7.14 5.70 -7.67
C THR A 211 8.12 6.61 -6.92
N ARG A 212 8.81 6.10 -5.89
CA ARG A 212 9.82 6.86 -5.14
C ARG A 212 11.02 7.23 -6.00
N ALA A 213 11.53 6.30 -6.81
CA ALA A 213 12.61 6.59 -7.74
C ALA A 213 12.21 7.67 -8.75
N LEU A 214 10.98 7.61 -9.27
CA LEU A 214 10.45 8.63 -10.18
C LEU A 214 10.34 10.02 -9.51
N ALA A 215 9.89 10.08 -8.25
CA ALA A 215 9.79 11.32 -7.47
C ALA A 215 11.16 11.98 -7.28
N GLN A 216 12.17 11.21 -6.88
CA GLN A 216 13.56 11.69 -6.73
C GLN A 216 14.12 12.22 -8.06
N ASP A 217 13.82 11.53 -9.15
CA ASP A 217 14.26 11.87 -10.50
C ASP A 217 13.58 13.15 -11.07
N VAL A 218 12.33 13.43 -10.68
CA VAL A 218 11.65 14.71 -10.97
C VAL A 218 12.34 15.87 -10.25
N VAL A 219 12.58 15.74 -8.95
CA VAL A 219 13.26 16.77 -8.14
C VAL A 219 14.67 17.04 -8.71
N ALA A 220 15.45 15.99 -8.94
CA ALA A 220 16.83 16.12 -9.41
C ALA A 220 16.91 16.86 -10.76
N ARG A 221 15.96 16.62 -11.68
CA ARG A 221 15.91 17.36 -12.94
C ARG A 221 15.57 18.83 -12.73
N GLN A 222 14.57 19.12 -11.91
CA GLN A 222 14.17 20.50 -11.65
C GLN A 222 15.32 21.31 -11.02
N GLN A 223 16.06 20.70 -10.08
CA GLN A 223 17.23 21.33 -9.47
C GLN A 223 18.36 21.57 -10.47
N ARG A 224 18.63 20.62 -11.38
CA ARG A 224 19.63 20.80 -12.45
C ARG A 224 19.25 21.93 -13.40
N MET A 225 17.98 22.02 -13.79
CA MET A 225 17.49 23.10 -14.65
C MET A 225 17.60 24.47 -13.96
N ALA A 226 17.19 24.57 -12.69
CA ALA A 226 17.34 25.79 -11.91
C ALA A 226 18.81 26.21 -11.70
N ALA A 227 19.75 25.27 -11.73
CA ALA A 227 21.19 25.57 -11.65
C ALA A 227 21.76 26.10 -12.97
N LEU A 228 21.18 25.72 -14.12
CA LEU A 228 21.57 26.21 -15.44
C LEU A 228 21.06 27.64 -15.70
N ASP A 229 19.91 28.01 -15.14
CA ASP A 229 19.30 29.34 -15.30
C ASP A 229 19.90 30.43 -14.38
N LYS A 230 20.88 30.10 -13.52
CA LYS A 230 21.53 31.09 -12.64
C LYS A 230 22.46 32.00 -13.43
N PRO A 231 22.25 33.33 -13.45
CA PRO A 231 23.13 34.26 -14.15
C PRO A 231 24.51 34.31 -13.47
N GLY A 232 25.58 34.06 -14.25
CA GLY A 232 26.97 34.25 -13.79
C GLY A 232 27.91 33.03 -13.85
N ARG A 233 27.49 31.87 -14.35
CA ARG A 233 28.40 30.73 -14.58
C ARG A 233 28.65 30.54 -16.07
N SER A 234 29.91 30.68 -16.50
CA SER A 234 30.32 30.27 -17.84
C SER A 234 30.07 28.75 -18.00
N PRO A 235 29.47 28.29 -19.11
CA PRO A 235 29.25 26.87 -19.32
C PRO A 235 30.61 26.20 -19.49
N THR A 236 31.00 25.37 -18.53
CA THR A 236 32.08 24.40 -18.74
C THR A 236 31.54 23.39 -19.76
N PRO A 237 32.25 23.08 -20.87
CA PRO A 237 31.75 22.14 -21.85
C PRO A 237 31.64 20.77 -21.19
N ALA A 238 30.41 20.30 -20.97
CA ALA A 238 30.15 18.93 -20.57
C ALA A 238 30.56 18.00 -21.72
N PRO A 239 31.11 16.80 -21.43
CA PRO A 239 31.41 15.82 -22.47
C PRO A 239 30.14 15.47 -23.25
N ALA A 240 30.28 15.36 -24.57
CA ALA A 240 29.22 15.35 -25.58
C ALA A 240 28.28 14.11 -25.59
N SER A 241 27.94 13.53 -24.43
CA SER A 241 27.04 12.37 -24.35
C SER A 241 25.95 12.48 -23.27
N VAL A 242 25.76 13.64 -22.64
CA VAL A 242 24.68 13.82 -21.64
C VAL A 242 23.50 14.54 -22.29
N ALA A 243 22.42 13.80 -22.55
CA ALA A 243 21.17 14.37 -23.06
C ALA A 243 20.72 15.53 -22.15
N VAL A 244 20.48 16.71 -22.75
CA VAL A 244 19.97 17.89 -22.05
C VAL A 244 18.62 17.55 -21.40
N PRO A 245 18.43 17.69 -20.08
CA PRO A 245 17.14 17.46 -19.46
C PRO A 245 16.16 18.54 -19.93
N THR A 246 15.14 18.15 -20.71
CA THR A 246 14.10 19.07 -21.22
C THR A 246 12.96 19.26 -20.20
N VAL A 247 12.35 20.46 -20.22
CA VAL A 247 11.17 20.83 -19.40
C VAL A 247 10.00 19.85 -19.62
N GLU A 248 9.85 19.34 -20.85
CA GLU A 248 8.84 18.34 -21.22
C GLU A 248 9.01 17.03 -20.44
N GLY A 249 10.25 16.61 -20.18
CA GLY A 249 10.56 15.39 -19.43
C GLY A 249 10.19 15.46 -17.95
N ALA A 250 10.42 16.60 -17.28
CA ALA A 250 10.06 16.78 -15.88
C ALA A 250 8.53 16.86 -15.70
N THR A 251 7.84 17.56 -16.61
CA THR A 251 6.38 17.70 -16.59
C THR A 251 5.69 16.35 -16.82
N ALA A 252 6.15 15.57 -17.81
CA ALA A 252 5.59 14.25 -18.09
C ALA A 252 5.76 13.28 -16.90
N LYS A 253 6.93 13.30 -16.25
CA LYS A 253 7.19 12.46 -15.06
C LYS A 253 6.36 12.89 -13.84
N LEU A 254 6.19 14.20 -13.61
CA LEU A 254 5.29 14.69 -12.57
C LEU A 254 3.84 14.26 -12.84
N ARG A 255 3.38 14.32 -14.11
CA ARG A 255 2.04 13.80 -14.47
C ARG A 255 1.89 12.32 -14.18
N LEU A 256 2.91 11.51 -14.42
CA LEU A 256 2.89 10.08 -14.09
C LEU A 256 2.83 9.85 -12.57
N LEU A 257 3.53 10.64 -11.74
CA LEU A 257 3.38 10.58 -10.29
C LEU A 257 1.95 10.94 -9.85
N LEU A 258 1.37 11.98 -10.45
CA LEU A 258 -0.01 12.38 -10.18
C LEU A 258 -1.01 11.31 -10.67
N GLN A 259 -0.72 10.59 -11.76
CA GLN A 259 -1.53 9.45 -12.22
C GLN A 259 -1.60 8.36 -11.14
N VAL A 260 -0.46 7.98 -10.56
CA VAL A 260 -0.40 6.99 -9.48
C VAL A 260 -1.22 7.45 -8.28
N ALA A 261 -1.09 8.72 -7.88
CA ALA A 261 -1.87 9.29 -6.78
C ALA A 261 -3.37 9.34 -7.07
N CYS A 262 -3.77 9.69 -8.30
CA CYS A 262 -5.18 9.67 -8.70
C CYS A 262 -5.76 8.25 -8.65
N LEU A 263 -5.05 7.24 -9.15
CA LEU A 263 -5.52 5.85 -9.13
C LEU A 263 -5.62 5.31 -7.70
N ALA A 264 -4.67 5.64 -6.84
CA ALA A 264 -4.73 5.33 -5.41
C ALA A 264 -5.95 5.97 -4.74
N LEU A 265 -6.21 7.24 -5.05
CA LEU A 265 -7.32 7.99 -4.50
C LEU A 265 -8.67 7.52 -5.04
N GLU A 266 -8.74 7.12 -6.32
CA GLU A 266 -9.92 6.52 -6.93
C GLU A 266 -10.29 5.20 -6.24
N GLY A 267 -9.32 4.34 -5.95
CA GLY A 267 -9.55 3.13 -5.14
C GLY A 267 -10.14 3.45 -3.76
N ALA A 268 -9.64 4.49 -3.09
CA ALA A 268 -10.19 4.96 -1.82
C ALA A 268 -11.61 5.55 -1.96
N VAL A 269 -11.89 6.32 -3.01
CA VAL A 269 -13.22 6.87 -3.30
C VAL A 269 -14.25 5.76 -3.51
N LEU A 270 -13.88 4.71 -4.25
CA LEU A 270 -14.79 3.59 -4.54
C LEU A 270 -15.12 2.76 -3.29
N SER A 271 -14.22 2.74 -2.30
CA SER A 271 -14.32 1.89 -1.11
C SER A 271 -14.86 2.62 0.14
N ALA A 272 -14.79 3.96 0.16
CA ALA A 272 -15.24 4.77 1.29
C ALA A 272 -16.70 5.21 1.16
N THR A 273 -17.40 5.38 2.28
CA THR A 273 -18.73 6.00 2.32
C THR A 273 -18.94 6.69 3.67
N PRO A 274 -19.31 7.99 3.70
CA PRO A 274 -19.42 8.93 2.58
C PRO A 274 -18.05 9.22 1.95
N ASN A 275 -17.99 9.63 0.68
CA ASN A 275 -16.73 9.83 -0.06
C ASN A 275 -16.58 11.21 -0.72
N ASP A 276 -17.44 12.18 -0.37
CA ASP A 276 -17.50 13.49 -1.03
C ASP A 276 -16.15 14.24 -1.01
N GLU A 277 -15.47 14.25 0.13
CA GLU A 277 -14.18 14.92 0.29
C GLU A 277 -13.05 14.23 -0.50
N LEU A 278 -13.05 12.90 -0.54
CA LEU A 278 -12.10 12.12 -1.35
C LEU A 278 -12.36 12.36 -2.84
N LEU A 279 -13.63 12.40 -3.26
CA LEU A 279 -14.02 12.65 -4.65
C LEU A 279 -13.67 14.08 -5.08
N ALA A 280 -13.86 15.08 -4.21
CA ALA A 280 -13.45 16.45 -4.48
C ALA A 280 -11.93 16.55 -4.67
N ALA A 281 -11.15 15.87 -3.82
CA ALA A 281 -9.70 15.80 -3.94
C ALA A 281 -9.25 15.07 -5.23
N LEU A 282 -9.95 14.00 -5.62
CA LEU A 282 -9.68 13.26 -6.86
C LEU A 282 -9.89 14.14 -8.09
N LYS A 283 -11.03 14.83 -8.16
CA LYS A 283 -11.33 15.77 -9.25
C LYS A 283 -10.27 16.86 -9.35
N TRP A 284 -9.81 17.39 -8.23
CA TRP A 284 -8.74 18.39 -8.21
C TRP A 284 -7.41 17.85 -8.75
N LEU A 285 -6.93 16.72 -8.23
CA LEU A 285 -5.66 16.13 -8.68
C LEU A 285 -5.72 15.68 -10.14
N ALA A 286 -6.86 15.14 -10.59
CA ALA A 286 -7.09 14.79 -11.98
C ALA A 286 -7.01 16.02 -12.91
N ASN A 287 -7.60 17.14 -12.52
CA ASN A 287 -7.49 18.40 -13.27
C ASN A 287 -6.04 18.89 -13.32
N VAL A 288 -5.33 18.91 -12.19
CA VAL A 288 -3.91 19.33 -12.14
C VAL A 288 -3.03 18.44 -13.01
N ARG A 289 -3.32 17.14 -13.09
CA ARG A 289 -2.62 16.19 -13.97
C ARG A 289 -2.82 16.53 -15.45
N THR A 290 -4.04 16.86 -15.86
CA THR A 290 -4.41 17.09 -17.27
C THR A 290 -4.19 18.52 -17.76
N MET A 291 -3.90 19.50 -16.90
CA MET A 291 -3.62 20.88 -17.37
C MET A 291 -2.52 20.88 -18.43
N ASP A 292 -2.68 21.69 -19.47
CA ASP A 292 -1.72 21.81 -20.57
C ASP A 292 -0.30 22.08 -20.09
N ALA A 293 0.70 21.52 -20.80
CA ALA A 293 2.10 21.65 -20.37
C ALA A 293 2.62 23.10 -20.51
N GLY A 294 2.07 23.86 -21.46
CA GLY A 294 2.44 25.26 -21.71
C GLY A 294 1.65 26.28 -20.89
N SER A 295 0.61 25.88 -20.15
CA SER A 295 -0.24 26.83 -19.41
C SER A 295 0.28 27.16 -18.02
N VAL A 296 1.10 26.28 -17.43
CA VAL A 296 1.67 26.44 -16.08
C VAL A 296 3.06 25.83 -16.00
N THR A 297 3.94 26.46 -15.21
CA THR A 297 5.26 25.94 -14.88
C THR A 297 5.16 24.67 -14.02
N VAL A 298 6.26 23.89 -13.97
CA VAL A 298 6.37 22.71 -13.08
C VAL A 298 6.11 23.11 -11.62
N ARG A 299 6.61 24.28 -11.19
CA ARG A 299 6.42 24.80 -9.84
C ARG A 299 4.95 25.10 -9.54
N GLU A 300 4.25 25.80 -10.43
CA GLU A 300 2.83 26.12 -10.26
C GLU A 300 1.96 24.86 -10.23
N ARG A 301 2.23 23.91 -11.12
CA ARG A 301 1.57 22.60 -11.09
C ARG A 301 1.81 21.88 -9.76
N ALA A 302 3.05 21.89 -9.27
CA ALA A 302 3.40 21.27 -8.00
C ALA A 302 2.71 21.96 -6.80
N MET A 303 2.51 23.28 -6.83
CA MET A 303 1.75 24.01 -5.80
C MET A 303 0.28 23.58 -5.78
N GLN A 304 -0.35 23.49 -6.95
CA GLN A 304 -1.74 23.04 -7.04
C GLN A 304 -1.89 21.56 -6.62
N ALA A 305 -0.94 20.71 -7.01
CA ALA A 305 -0.91 19.32 -6.58
C ALA A 305 -0.74 19.20 -5.06
N LEU A 306 0.10 20.03 -4.44
CA LEU A 306 0.35 20.02 -3.00
C LEU A 306 -0.92 20.35 -2.22
N ALA A 307 -1.69 21.35 -2.67
CA ALA A 307 -3.00 21.66 -2.09
C ALA A 307 -3.98 20.47 -2.18
N GLY A 308 -3.98 19.75 -3.31
CA GLY A 308 -4.76 18.52 -3.49
C GLY A 308 -4.33 17.40 -2.55
N VAL A 309 -3.02 17.19 -2.38
CA VAL A 309 -2.44 16.22 -1.45
C VAL A 309 -2.82 16.55 0.00
N GLU A 310 -2.72 17.81 0.42
CA GLU A 310 -3.09 18.23 1.77
C GLU A 310 -4.60 18.09 2.05
N ARG A 311 -5.46 18.31 1.04
CA ARG A 311 -6.89 17.99 1.14
C ARG A 311 -7.11 16.49 1.27
N THR A 312 -6.41 15.69 0.47
CA THR A 312 -6.50 14.23 0.50
C THR A 312 -6.11 13.67 1.86
N LYS A 313 -5.01 14.15 2.46
CA LYS A 313 -4.56 13.74 3.80
C LYS A 313 -5.62 14.00 4.87
N ARG A 314 -6.29 15.16 4.81
CA ARG A 314 -7.36 15.49 5.76
C ARG A 314 -8.55 14.54 5.60
N ALA A 315 -9.00 14.32 4.37
CA ALA A 315 -10.09 13.40 4.07
C ALA A 315 -9.78 11.96 4.54
N VAL A 316 -8.57 11.46 4.28
CA VAL A 316 -8.14 10.12 4.73
C VAL A 316 -8.12 10.02 6.27
N THR A 317 -7.65 11.07 6.96
CA THR A 317 -7.61 11.08 8.44
C THR A 317 -9.02 11.03 9.02
N GLU A 318 -9.95 11.79 8.44
CA GLU A 318 -11.34 11.83 8.85
C GLU A 318 -12.04 10.49 8.62
N GLN A 319 -11.84 9.87 7.45
CA GLN A 319 -12.36 8.53 7.15
C GLN A 319 -11.83 7.46 8.11
N ALA A 320 -10.52 7.46 8.36
CA ALA A 320 -9.90 6.56 9.34
C ALA A 320 -10.49 6.77 10.74
N GLY A 321 -10.62 8.03 11.18
CA GLY A 321 -11.21 8.37 12.48
C GLY A 321 -12.67 7.92 12.60
N ALA A 322 -13.48 8.10 11.57
CA ALA A 322 -14.87 7.66 11.54
C ALA A 322 -14.98 6.13 11.64
N LEU A 323 -14.15 5.39 10.90
CA LEU A 323 -14.13 3.93 10.94
C LEU A 323 -13.69 3.42 12.32
N VAL A 324 -12.66 4.03 12.90
CA VAL A 324 -12.21 3.72 14.27
C VAL A 324 -13.32 3.96 15.28
N ALA A 325 -13.97 5.12 15.24
CA ALA A 325 -15.07 5.46 16.14
C ALA A 325 -16.26 4.49 16.03
N ALA A 326 -16.53 3.95 14.83
CA ALA A 326 -17.59 2.97 14.62
C ALA A 326 -17.22 1.56 15.14
N LEU A 327 -15.97 1.14 15.01
CA LEU A 327 -15.55 -0.24 15.30
C LEU A 327 -15.11 -0.45 16.76
N VAL A 328 -14.46 0.54 17.38
CA VAL A 328 -13.91 0.40 18.75
C VAL A 328 -14.99 0.00 19.78
N PRO A 329 -16.20 0.59 19.83
CA PRO A 329 -17.22 0.19 20.79
C PRO A 329 -17.63 -1.28 20.64
N THR A 330 -17.71 -1.77 19.39
CA THR A 330 -18.04 -3.17 19.09
C THR A 330 -16.92 -4.10 19.55
N ALA A 331 -15.66 -3.75 19.29
CA ALA A 331 -14.50 -4.51 19.74
C ALA A 331 -14.45 -4.64 21.27
N GLN A 332 -14.65 -3.51 21.98
CA GLN A 332 -14.70 -3.47 23.44
C GLN A 332 -15.86 -4.28 24.03
N ALA A 333 -17.02 -4.27 23.38
CA ALA A 333 -18.18 -5.05 23.81
C ALA A 333 -18.01 -6.56 23.57
N LEU A 334 -17.27 -6.95 22.53
CA LEU A 334 -16.99 -8.36 22.21
C LEU A 334 -15.90 -8.96 23.12
N ALA A 335 -14.89 -8.18 23.50
CA ALA A 335 -13.75 -8.64 24.30
C ALA A 335 -14.13 -9.51 25.53
N PRO A 336 -15.01 -9.06 26.45
CA PRO A 336 -15.36 -9.88 27.62
C PRO A 336 -16.15 -11.15 27.26
N ARG A 337 -16.91 -11.15 26.16
CA ARG A 337 -17.65 -12.33 25.68
C ARG A 337 -16.75 -13.38 25.04
N LEU A 338 -15.60 -12.95 24.52
CA LEU A 338 -14.55 -13.82 23.99
C LEU A 338 -13.49 -14.17 25.05
N HIS A 339 -13.73 -13.82 26.33
CA HIS A 339 -12.78 -14.00 27.43
C HIS A 339 -11.42 -13.32 27.20
N LEU A 340 -11.43 -12.19 26.49
CA LEU A 340 -10.27 -11.33 26.28
C LEU A 340 -10.27 -10.18 27.30
N ASP A 341 -9.09 -9.79 27.76
CA ASP A 341 -8.92 -8.57 28.56
C ASP A 341 -9.31 -7.34 27.70
N PRO A 342 -10.24 -6.49 28.13
CA PRO A 342 -10.58 -5.25 27.42
C PRO A 342 -9.39 -4.30 27.21
N GLN A 343 -8.36 -4.41 28.04
CA GLN A 343 -7.11 -3.64 27.91
C GLN A 343 -6.08 -4.34 27.00
N HIS A 344 -6.39 -5.54 26.49
CA HIS A 344 -5.51 -6.25 25.58
C HIS A 344 -5.24 -5.39 24.32
N PRO A 345 -3.98 -5.21 23.90
CA PRO A 345 -3.64 -4.36 22.75
C PRO A 345 -4.41 -4.71 21.47
N GLY A 346 -4.66 -6.00 21.23
CA GLY A 346 -5.44 -6.46 20.08
C GLY A 346 -6.91 -5.97 20.05
N VAL A 347 -7.51 -5.65 21.20
CA VAL A 347 -8.87 -5.06 21.25
C VAL A 347 -8.83 -3.59 20.86
N ALA A 348 -7.83 -2.85 21.35
CA ALA A 348 -7.64 -1.45 21.01
C ALA A 348 -7.19 -1.25 19.55
N GLN A 349 -6.38 -2.18 19.02
CA GLN A 349 -5.76 -2.09 17.70
C GLN A 349 -6.63 -2.65 16.56
N LEU A 350 -7.65 -3.45 16.85
CA LEU A 350 -8.50 -4.07 15.82
C LEU A 350 -8.99 -3.05 14.79
N ALA A 351 -9.51 -1.92 15.26
CA ALA A 351 -10.04 -0.89 14.37
C ALA A 351 -8.94 -0.23 13.52
N GLU A 352 -7.73 -0.08 14.07
CA GLU A 352 -6.58 0.44 13.35
C GLU A 352 -6.12 -0.54 12.26
N GLU A 353 -6.11 -1.84 12.54
CA GLU A 353 -5.80 -2.87 11.56
C GLU A 353 -6.85 -2.94 10.45
N VAL A 354 -8.14 -2.75 10.78
CA VAL A 354 -9.19 -2.64 9.76
C VAL A 354 -8.97 -1.42 8.87
N VAL A 355 -8.63 -0.25 9.43
CA VAL A 355 -8.27 0.94 8.64
C VAL A 355 -7.09 0.65 7.71
N ARG A 356 -6.05 -0.05 8.20
CA ARG A 356 -4.88 -0.42 7.39
C ARG A 356 -5.21 -1.44 6.30
N GLY A 357 -6.25 -2.24 6.48
CA GLY A 357 -6.77 -3.16 5.47
C GLY A 357 -7.49 -2.47 4.29
N THR A 358 -7.85 -1.19 4.42
CA THR A 358 -8.57 -0.44 3.39
C THR A 358 -7.66 0.14 2.30
N SER A 359 -8.26 0.57 1.19
CA SER A 359 -7.58 1.38 0.15
C SER A 359 -6.95 2.70 0.64
N CYS A 360 -7.28 3.18 1.84
CA CYS A 360 -6.65 4.38 2.42
C CYS A 360 -5.18 4.15 2.80
N ALA A 361 -4.78 2.92 3.14
CA ALA A 361 -3.41 2.61 3.55
C ALA A 361 -2.38 2.77 2.42
N PRO A 362 -2.53 2.15 1.24
CA PRO A 362 -1.58 2.36 0.16
C PRO A 362 -1.70 3.78 -0.43
N LEU A 363 -2.87 4.42 -0.38
CA LEU A 363 -2.99 5.86 -0.67
C LEU A 363 -2.12 6.71 0.26
N SER A 364 -2.17 6.48 1.57
CA SER A 364 -1.31 7.15 2.56
C SER A 364 0.18 7.02 2.22
N GLN A 365 0.62 5.82 1.82
CA GLN A 365 2.00 5.56 1.41
C GLN A 365 2.39 6.34 0.13
N VAL A 366 1.51 6.41 -0.87
CA VAL A 366 1.72 7.22 -2.08
C VAL A 366 1.83 8.71 -1.74
N LEU A 367 0.98 9.22 -0.86
CA LEU A 367 1.04 10.61 -0.40
C LEU A 367 2.35 10.87 0.36
N GLY A 368 2.84 9.91 1.14
CA GLY A 368 4.15 9.96 1.80
C GLY A 368 5.33 10.07 0.83
N VAL A 369 5.20 9.55 -0.39
CA VAL A 369 6.21 9.73 -1.47
C VAL A 369 6.01 11.06 -2.20
N LEU A 370 4.77 11.44 -2.48
CA LEU A 370 4.44 12.59 -3.31
C LEU A 370 4.63 13.93 -2.57
N GLU A 371 4.24 14.03 -1.31
CA GLU A 371 4.30 15.29 -0.55
C GLU A 371 5.73 15.86 -0.44
N PRO A 372 6.77 15.10 -0.04
CA PRO A 372 8.15 15.61 -0.01
C PRO A 372 8.63 16.10 -1.37
N CYS A 373 8.31 15.36 -2.45
CA CYS A 373 8.63 15.75 -3.81
C CYS A 373 8.01 17.10 -4.17
N LEU A 374 6.72 17.29 -3.90
CA LEU A 374 6.01 18.53 -4.19
C LEU A 374 6.52 19.71 -3.35
N ARG A 375 6.80 19.51 -2.06
CA ARG A 375 7.40 20.55 -1.20
C ARG A 375 8.74 21.02 -1.72
N GLN A 376 9.61 20.10 -2.16
CA GLN A 376 10.91 20.43 -2.76
C GLN A 376 10.77 21.19 -4.09
N LEU A 377 9.80 20.84 -4.93
CA LEU A 377 9.54 21.54 -6.19
C LEU A 377 8.98 22.96 -5.99
N THR A 378 8.23 23.17 -4.91
CA THR A 378 7.52 24.42 -4.63
C THR A 378 8.27 25.36 -3.70
N GLY A 379 9.25 24.84 -2.94
CA GLY A 379 9.87 25.53 -1.81
C GLY A 379 8.92 25.72 -0.62
N ALA A 380 7.85 24.91 -0.53
CA ALA A 380 6.81 25.05 0.48
C ALA A 380 7.22 24.40 1.82
N GLY A 381 7.92 25.17 2.65
CA GLY A 381 8.24 24.82 4.04
C GLY A 381 9.21 23.65 4.20
N GLU A 382 9.88 23.60 5.35
CA GLU A 382 10.85 22.55 5.66
C GLU A 382 10.19 21.34 6.33
N TRP A 383 8.95 21.49 6.79
CA TRP A 383 8.26 20.51 7.63
C TRP A 383 7.16 19.76 6.89
N GLN A 384 7.05 18.48 7.24
CA GLN A 384 5.90 17.64 6.96
C GLN A 384 5.30 17.19 8.28
N VAL A 385 4.09 17.66 8.59
CA VAL A 385 3.40 17.30 9.82
C VAL A 385 2.50 16.10 9.57
N VAL A 386 2.64 15.07 10.41
CA VAL A 386 1.88 13.82 10.33
C VAL A 386 0.87 13.71 11.45
N ALA A 387 1.28 14.01 12.69
CA ALA A 387 0.39 14.13 13.84
C ALA A 387 0.53 15.53 14.45
N ARG A 388 -0.61 16.12 14.79
CA ARG A 388 -0.70 17.47 15.36
C ARG A 388 -0.94 17.30 16.85
N GLY A 389 -0.02 17.79 17.69
CA GLY A 389 -0.22 17.82 19.13
C GLY A 389 -0.91 19.11 19.56
N THR A 390 -2.00 19.01 20.32
CA THR A 390 -2.82 20.15 20.76
C THR A 390 -1.99 21.16 21.54
N GLN A 391 -1.04 20.69 22.36
CA GLN A 391 -0.12 21.57 23.07
C GLN A 391 0.75 22.41 22.13
N ALA A 392 1.26 21.82 21.05
CA ALA A 392 2.08 22.54 20.07
C ALA A 392 1.26 23.61 19.32
N GLU A 393 -0.04 23.37 19.10
CA GLU A 393 -0.95 24.32 18.44
C GLU A 393 -1.43 25.45 19.34
N ARG A 394 -1.80 25.15 20.60
CA ARG A 394 -2.50 26.08 21.50
C ARG A 394 -1.61 26.87 22.45
N GLY A 395 -0.29 26.86 22.25
CA GLY A 395 0.61 27.60 23.13
C GLY A 395 2.06 27.16 23.09
N GLY A 396 2.37 26.01 22.49
CA GLY A 396 3.69 25.43 22.31
C GLY A 396 4.00 24.36 23.36
N ALA A 397 4.33 23.15 22.92
CA ALA A 397 4.73 22.03 23.77
C ALA A 397 6.16 22.26 24.30
N VAL A 398 6.37 22.13 25.60
CA VAL A 398 7.67 22.36 26.23
C VAL A 398 8.26 21.04 26.74
N GLY A 399 9.50 20.76 26.40
CA GLY A 399 10.20 19.56 26.88
C GLY A 399 11.71 19.61 26.69
N VAL A 400 12.42 18.68 27.31
CA VAL A 400 13.88 18.52 27.17
C VAL A 400 14.18 17.73 25.91
N VAL A 401 15.13 18.19 25.10
CA VAL A 401 15.51 17.53 23.85
C VAL A 401 16.34 16.29 24.11
N ARG A 402 15.91 15.14 23.58
CA ARG A 402 16.70 13.91 23.52
C ARG A 402 16.90 13.51 22.07
N VAL A 403 18.16 13.39 21.67
CA VAL A 403 18.56 13.01 20.30
C VAL A 403 18.85 11.52 20.24
N LEU A 404 18.33 10.84 19.23
CA LEU A 404 18.47 9.40 19.02
C LEU A 404 18.61 9.08 17.54
N ASP A 405 19.21 7.94 17.21
CA ASP A 405 19.32 7.51 15.81
C ASP A 405 17.94 7.05 15.26
N ALA A 406 17.18 6.32 16.08
CA ALA A 406 15.87 5.79 15.69
C ALA A 406 14.88 5.84 16.85
N LEU A 407 13.58 6.00 16.53
CA LEU A 407 12.48 5.97 17.51
C LEU A 407 12.40 4.62 18.24
N GLU A 408 12.73 3.53 17.55
CA GLU A 408 12.72 2.16 18.06
C GLU A 408 13.49 1.99 19.38
N ALA A 409 14.57 2.78 19.55
CA ALA A 409 15.45 2.70 20.71
C ALA A 409 14.77 3.03 22.05
N VAL A 410 13.62 3.72 22.03
CA VAL A 410 12.91 4.17 23.23
C VAL A 410 11.42 3.84 23.21
N GLN A 411 10.93 3.08 22.23
CA GLN A 411 9.49 2.92 21.96
C GLN A 411 8.65 2.33 23.12
N PHE A 412 9.29 1.73 24.13
CA PHE A 412 8.64 1.21 25.35
C PHE A 412 9.08 1.91 26.64
N ASP A 413 9.84 3.01 26.52
CA ASP A 413 10.28 3.79 27.66
C ASP A 413 9.15 4.67 28.20
N THR A 414 9.30 5.09 29.46
CA THR A 414 8.44 6.11 30.08
C THR A 414 9.30 7.26 30.57
N PHE A 415 9.09 8.45 30.00
CA PHE A 415 9.79 9.66 30.38
C PHE A 415 9.10 10.34 31.57
N GLN A 416 9.88 10.61 32.63
CA GLN A 416 9.40 11.29 33.84
C GLN A 416 9.25 12.80 33.65
N GLU A 417 10.04 13.39 32.75
CA GLU A 417 9.92 14.79 32.35
C GLU A 417 9.41 14.90 30.90
N PRO A 418 8.64 15.95 30.58
CA PRO A 418 8.22 16.20 29.20
C PRO A 418 9.41 16.20 28.25
N THR A 419 9.40 15.30 27.26
CA THR A 419 10.56 15.08 26.39
C THR A 419 10.22 15.39 24.93
N VAL A 420 11.12 16.10 24.23
CA VAL A 420 11.08 16.30 22.78
C VAL A 420 12.11 15.36 22.15
N LEU A 421 11.64 14.35 21.43
CA LEU A 421 12.51 13.42 20.72
C LEU A 421 12.92 14.02 19.38
N VAL A 422 14.22 14.05 19.12
CA VAL A 422 14.80 14.35 17.82
C VAL A 422 15.43 13.06 17.30
N VAL A 423 14.87 12.51 16.24
CA VAL A 423 15.27 11.20 15.69
C VAL A 423 15.76 11.34 14.25
N ASP A 424 16.65 10.47 13.79
CA ASP A 424 17.00 10.41 12.37
C ASP A 424 16.05 9.47 11.60
N THR A 425 15.63 8.36 12.23
CA THR A 425 14.82 7.31 11.58
C THR A 425 13.52 7.03 12.32
N ILE A 426 12.43 6.91 11.55
CA ILE A 426 11.11 6.43 12.01
C ILE A 426 10.60 5.46 10.95
N HIS A 427 10.48 4.19 11.29
CA HIS A 427 10.05 3.12 10.39
C HIS A 427 8.53 3.03 10.24
N GLY A 428 7.77 3.62 11.16
CA GLY A 428 6.32 3.69 11.15
C GLY A 428 5.60 2.58 11.93
N HIS A 429 6.30 1.57 12.44
CA HIS A 429 5.72 0.50 13.24
C HIS A 429 5.99 0.67 14.74
N GLU A 430 6.78 1.68 15.12
CA GLU A 430 7.18 1.91 16.50
C GLU A 430 6.07 2.51 17.35
N GLU A 431 6.13 2.24 18.66
CA GLU A 431 5.32 2.92 19.67
C GLU A 431 5.87 4.31 20.01
N VAL A 432 4.98 5.22 20.41
CA VAL A 432 5.36 6.55 20.90
C VAL A 432 5.53 6.47 22.43
N PRO A 433 6.71 6.80 22.98
CA PRO A 433 6.96 6.62 24.41
C PRO A 433 6.10 7.54 25.27
N SER A 434 5.67 7.05 26.43
CA SER A 434 4.90 7.85 27.39
C SER A 434 5.75 9.00 27.94
N GLY A 435 5.15 10.17 28.13
CA GLY A 435 5.84 11.40 28.58
C GLY A 435 6.54 12.19 27.46
N CYS A 436 6.49 11.70 26.21
CA CYS A 436 6.89 12.46 25.04
C CYS A 436 5.85 13.55 24.70
N VAL A 437 6.29 14.74 24.28
CA VAL A 437 5.40 15.83 23.83
C VAL A 437 5.56 16.15 22.34
N ALA A 438 6.70 15.79 21.74
CA ALA A 438 6.94 15.88 20.31
C ALA A 438 8.00 14.89 19.84
N VAL A 439 7.83 14.33 18.66
CA VAL A 439 8.79 13.50 17.93
C VAL A 439 9.07 14.18 16.59
N LEU A 440 10.30 14.65 16.42
CA LEU A 440 10.76 15.40 15.25
C LEU A 440 11.85 14.62 14.52
N SER A 441 11.59 14.24 13.28
CA SER A 441 12.62 13.64 12.43
C SER A 441 13.53 14.72 11.84
N ALA A 442 14.82 14.64 12.12
CA ALA A 442 15.84 15.59 11.67
C ALA A 442 16.49 15.21 10.33
N ALA A 443 16.18 14.02 9.79
CA ALA A 443 16.73 13.51 8.52
C ALA A 443 15.70 13.47 7.39
N GLY A 444 14.51 14.05 7.58
CA GLY A 444 13.45 14.12 6.56
C GLY A 444 12.70 12.81 6.34
N GLN A 445 13.00 11.75 7.10
CA GLN A 445 12.21 10.53 7.07
C GLN A 445 10.95 10.70 7.90
N CYS A 446 9.79 10.53 7.28
CA CYS A 446 8.51 10.56 7.96
C CYS A 446 7.76 9.26 7.70
N PRO A 447 7.11 8.68 8.71
CA PRO A 447 6.16 7.60 8.46
C PRO A 447 4.95 8.14 7.69
N ASP A 448 4.24 7.26 6.99
CA ASP A 448 2.99 7.65 6.36
C ASP A 448 1.92 7.97 7.41
N MET A 449 0.85 8.66 7.00
CA MET A 449 -0.13 9.19 7.94
C MET A 449 -0.99 8.12 8.64
N LEU A 450 -1.04 6.89 8.13
CA LEU A 450 -1.75 5.76 8.75
C LEU A 450 -0.79 4.75 9.38
N ALA A 451 0.51 5.04 9.39
CA ALA A 451 1.50 4.26 10.12
C ALA A 451 1.16 4.19 11.62
N HIS A 452 1.66 3.16 12.27
CA HIS A 452 1.45 2.92 13.70
C HIS A 452 1.89 4.10 14.55
N SER A 453 3.12 4.57 14.35
CA SER A 453 3.66 5.70 15.10
C SER A 453 2.88 7.00 14.85
N ALA A 454 2.33 7.18 13.63
CA ALA A 454 1.45 8.31 13.30
C ALA A 454 0.11 8.26 14.04
N VAL A 455 -0.53 7.08 14.10
CA VAL A 455 -1.79 6.89 14.82
C VAL A 455 -1.57 7.04 16.33
N ARG A 456 -0.52 6.44 16.88
CA ARG A 456 -0.14 6.57 18.30
C ARG A 456 0.12 8.01 18.70
N ALA A 457 0.90 8.75 17.89
CA ALA A 457 1.16 10.16 18.14
C ALA A 457 -0.14 10.97 18.22
N ARG A 458 -1.13 10.73 17.36
CA ARG A 458 -2.43 11.42 17.44
C ARG A 458 -3.22 11.03 18.69
N ASN A 459 -3.30 9.73 19.00
CA ASN A 459 -4.05 9.24 20.15
C ASN A 459 -3.47 9.77 21.48
N MET A 460 -2.15 9.97 21.52
CA MET A 460 -1.43 10.48 22.69
C MET A 460 -1.27 12.00 22.70
N ASP A 461 -1.84 12.72 21.73
CA ASP A 461 -1.71 14.18 21.57
C ASP A 461 -0.24 14.67 21.41
N VAL A 462 0.60 13.85 20.79
CA VAL A 462 2.03 14.12 20.53
C VAL A 462 2.21 14.66 19.11
N THR A 463 3.01 15.72 18.96
CA THR A 463 3.39 16.23 17.63
C THR A 463 4.36 15.27 16.95
N LEU A 464 4.04 14.79 15.75
CA LEU A 464 4.94 13.97 14.92
C LEU A 464 5.17 14.67 13.58
N ALA A 465 6.42 14.99 13.27
CA ALA A 465 6.77 15.69 12.03
C ALA A 465 8.19 15.37 11.54
N ALA A 466 8.42 15.54 10.24
CA ALA A 466 9.74 15.43 9.63
C ALA A 466 10.22 16.75 9.04
N CYS A 467 11.48 17.08 9.32
CA CYS A 467 12.19 18.21 8.76
C CYS A 467 13.03 17.76 7.55
N HIS A 468 12.77 18.34 6.39
CA HIS A 468 13.48 18.08 5.14
C HIS A 468 14.72 18.96 4.94
N SER A 469 14.96 19.89 5.87
CA SER A 469 16.11 20.80 5.84
C SER A 469 17.26 20.25 6.67
N GLN A 470 18.39 19.98 6.01
CA GLN A 470 19.60 19.53 6.72
C GLN A 470 20.10 20.56 7.73
N GLN A 471 19.92 21.85 7.44
CA GLN A 471 20.35 22.93 8.33
C GLN A 471 19.50 22.97 9.61
N VAL A 472 18.17 22.90 9.48
CA VAL A 472 17.28 22.85 10.64
C VAL A 472 17.44 21.54 11.40
N GLY A 473 17.57 20.41 10.70
CA GLY A 473 17.86 19.11 11.32
C GLY A 473 19.14 19.13 12.18
N LYS A 474 20.21 19.79 11.70
CA LYS A 474 21.44 19.98 12.50
C LYS A 474 21.17 20.85 13.73
N SER A 475 20.49 21.99 13.55
CA SER A 475 20.14 22.88 14.67
C SER A 475 19.35 22.16 15.77
N LEU A 476 18.40 21.28 15.40
CA LEU A 476 17.64 20.47 16.36
C LEU A 476 18.54 19.52 17.16
N ARG A 477 19.52 18.88 16.51
CA ARG A 477 20.48 17.99 17.18
C ARG A 477 21.40 18.75 18.13
N ASP A 478 21.80 19.96 17.75
CA ASP A 478 22.65 20.82 18.58
C ASP A 478 21.92 21.31 19.87
N MET A 479 20.59 21.17 19.94
CA MET A 479 19.79 21.48 21.14
C MET A 479 19.71 20.32 22.15
N ALA A 480 20.47 19.24 21.98
CA ALA A 480 20.46 18.09 22.88
C ALA A 480 20.61 18.48 24.37
N GLY A 481 19.72 17.96 25.22
CA GLY A 481 19.70 18.24 26.65
C GLY A 481 19.14 19.61 27.04
N LEU A 482 18.83 20.49 26.08
CA LEU A 482 18.21 21.78 26.36
C LEU A 482 16.70 21.66 26.47
N LYS A 483 16.11 22.53 27.28
CA LYS A 483 14.66 22.69 27.34
C LYS A 483 14.22 23.56 26.16
N VAL A 484 13.27 23.06 25.38
CA VAL A 484 12.77 23.74 24.18
C VAL A 484 11.25 23.82 24.18
N LYS A 485 10.74 24.78 23.42
CA LYS A 485 9.34 24.99 23.12
C LYS A 485 9.10 24.75 21.64
N VAL A 486 8.25 23.77 21.33
CA VAL A 486 7.82 23.39 19.98
C VAL A 486 6.46 24.02 19.72
N THR A 487 6.38 24.92 18.73
CA THR A 487 5.15 25.60 18.33
C THR A 487 4.79 25.23 16.89
N LEU A 488 3.53 24.86 16.66
CA LEU A 488 3.00 24.49 15.36
C LEU A 488 2.09 25.62 14.82
N SER A 489 2.42 26.17 13.65
CA SER A 489 1.61 27.19 12.97
C SER A 489 1.33 26.73 11.53
N GLY A 490 0.10 26.29 11.26
CA GLY A 490 -0.25 25.67 9.99
C GLY A 490 0.51 24.36 9.78
N GLN A 491 1.44 24.35 8.81
CA GLN A 491 2.33 23.21 8.52
C GLN A 491 3.79 23.48 8.95
N ASP A 492 4.06 24.61 9.59
CA ASP A 492 5.41 25.00 9.98
C ASP A 492 5.63 24.78 11.48
N ILE A 493 6.82 24.28 11.83
CA ILE A 493 7.21 24.02 13.22
C ILE A 493 8.37 24.91 13.59
N LYS A 494 8.19 25.64 14.69
CA LYS A 494 9.23 26.45 15.31
C LYS A 494 9.66 25.83 16.62
N VAL A 495 10.96 25.60 16.76
CA VAL A 495 11.59 25.10 18.00
C VAL A 495 12.48 26.19 18.57
N VAL A 496 12.26 26.58 19.83
CA VAL A 496 13.00 27.65 20.51
C VAL A 496 13.43 27.18 21.89
N VAL A 497 14.68 27.44 22.28
CA VAL A 497 15.20 27.16 23.64
C VAL A 497 14.50 28.08 24.66
N VAL A 498 14.12 27.53 25.81
CA VAL A 498 13.36 28.22 26.89
C VAL A 498 14.00 28.08 28.25
#